data_AF-A0A7V9CZU1-F1
#
_entry.id   AF-A0A7V9CZU1-F1
#
_cell.length_a   1.000
_cell.length_b   1.000
_cell.length_c   1.000
_cell.angle_alpha   90.00
_cell.angle_beta   90.00
_cell.angle_gamma   90.00
#
_symmetry.space_group_name_H-M   'P 1'
#
loop_
_entity.id
_entity.type
_entity.pdbx_description
1 polymer ?
#
loop_
_entity_poly.entity_id
_entity_poly.type
_entity_poly.pdbx_seq_one_letter_code
_entity_poly.pdbx_strand_id
1 'polypeptide(L)'
;MRTNPRITGWQSVRLAAEAMPRGGDPGAEPYSVRQISYTAAVLSLVAGLLHVSAMPRHYAEWWGYGAFFLVVAIAQVLLSDGLLYRPRRRLILVGVIGNLAVISLYVVTRTVGIPFFGPHAGEVEAVGAIDLASVVAEAALVAALLLLLWVGSSKVRPLRTAADLRGGNVEQ
;
A
#
# COMPACT_ATOMS: atom_id res chain seq x y z
N MET A 1 -53.15 -38.19 -23.32
CA MET A 1 -52.25 -38.81 -22.32
C MET A 1 -50.85 -38.24 -22.49
N ARG A 2 -50.41 -37.34 -21.59
CA ARG A 2 -49.02 -36.84 -21.56
C ARG A 2 -48.20 -37.77 -20.67
N THR A 3 -47.19 -38.43 -21.22
CA THR A 3 -46.26 -39.25 -20.44
C THR A 3 -45.22 -38.33 -19.79
N ASN A 4 -45.11 -38.41 -18.47
CA ASN A 4 -44.10 -37.73 -17.68
C ASN A 4 -42.77 -38.50 -17.82
N PRO A 5 -41.67 -37.90 -18.32
CA PRO A 5 -40.39 -38.59 -18.33
C PRO A 5 -39.88 -38.74 -16.88
N ARG A 6 -39.66 -40.00 -16.47
CA ARG A 6 -39.04 -40.33 -15.18
C ARG A 6 -37.63 -39.77 -15.16
N ILE A 7 -37.43 -38.69 -14.41
CA ILE A 7 -36.11 -38.16 -14.08
C ILE A 7 -35.36 -39.27 -13.33
N THR A 8 -34.34 -39.83 -13.95
CA THR A 8 -33.51 -40.88 -13.38
C THR A 8 -32.55 -40.28 -12.36
N GLY A 9 -32.21 -41.02 -11.29
CA GLY A 9 -31.48 -40.54 -10.12
C GLY A 9 -30.11 -39.90 -10.37
N TRP A 10 -29.58 -39.99 -11.58
CA TRP A 10 -28.35 -39.31 -12.01
C TRP A 10 -28.58 -37.86 -12.46
N GLN A 11 -29.79 -37.50 -12.89
CA GLN A 11 -30.16 -36.13 -13.24
C GLN A 11 -30.33 -35.25 -11.98
N SER A 12 -30.81 -35.83 -10.87
CA SER A 12 -30.94 -35.13 -9.58
C SER A 12 -29.59 -34.79 -8.95
N VAL A 13 -28.55 -35.61 -9.16
CA VAL A 13 -27.19 -35.31 -8.67
C VAL A 13 -26.55 -34.14 -9.43
N ARG A 14 -26.79 -34.04 -10.75
CA ARG A 14 -26.33 -32.87 -11.54
C ARG A 14 -27.07 -31.58 -11.16
N LEU A 15 -28.38 -31.66 -10.93
CA LEU A 15 -29.17 -30.50 -10.51
C LEU A 15 -28.80 -30.04 -9.09
N ALA A 16 -28.47 -30.97 -8.18
CA ALA A 16 -27.99 -30.63 -6.83
C ALA A 16 -26.55 -30.07 -6.83
N ALA A 17 -25.69 -30.53 -7.74
CA ALA A 17 -24.34 -29.98 -7.91
C ALA A 17 -24.34 -28.58 -8.53
N GLU A 18 -25.33 -28.26 -9.37
CA GLU A 18 -25.55 -26.91 -9.90
C GLU A 18 -26.22 -25.97 -8.87
N ALA A 19 -26.99 -26.52 -7.93
CA ALA A 19 -27.67 -25.77 -6.87
C ALA A 19 -26.80 -25.56 -5.62
N MET A 20 -25.61 -26.15 -5.53
CA MET A 20 -24.66 -25.87 -4.46
C MET A 20 -24.03 -24.49 -4.67
N PRO A 21 -24.15 -23.54 -3.72
CA PRO A 21 -23.43 -22.29 -3.77
C PRO A 21 -21.94 -22.60 -3.74
N ARG A 22 -21.27 -22.46 -4.90
CA ARG A 22 -19.81 -22.46 -4.97
C ARG A 22 -19.34 -21.32 -4.05
N GLY A 23 -18.54 -21.69 -3.06
CA GLY A 23 -18.36 -20.91 -1.83
C GLY A 23 -17.81 -19.50 -2.00
N GLY A 24 -18.14 -18.66 -1.02
CA GLY A 24 -17.60 -17.31 -0.80
C GLY A 24 -18.02 -16.31 -1.88
N ASP A 25 -18.49 -15.13 -1.50
CA ASP A 25 -18.78 -14.07 -2.48
C ASP A 25 -17.53 -13.81 -3.35
N PRO A 26 -17.53 -14.19 -4.64
CA PRO A 26 -16.41 -13.90 -5.55
C PRO A 26 -16.34 -12.40 -5.87
N GLY A 27 -17.30 -11.61 -5.38
CA GLY A 27 -17.50 -10.19 -5.63
C GLY A 27 -16.91 -9.25 -4.58
N ALA A 28 -16.04 -9.70 -3.69
CA ALA A 28 -15.10 -8.77 -3.04
C ALA A 28 -14.12 -8.25 -4.09
N GLU A 29 -14.60 -7.36 -4.95
CA GLU A 29 -13.85 -6.72 -6.02
C GLU A 29 -12.49 -6.26 -5.46
N PRO A 30 -11.36 -6.74 -6.00
CA PRO A 30 -10.05 -6.31 -5.52
C PRO A 30 -10.00 -4.79 -5.56
N TYR A 31 -9.64 -4.15 -4.44
CA TYR A 31 -9.63 -2.70 -4.30
C TYR A 31 -9.13 -2.02 -5.57
N SER A 32 -9.92 -1.12 -6.15
CA SER A 32 -9.53 -0.42 -7.36
C SER A 32 -8.26 0.41 -7.09
N VAL A 33 -7.39 0.55 -8.09
CA VAL A 33 -6.17 1.39 -8.02
C VAL A 33 -6.47 2.78 -7.45
N ARG A 34 -7.65 3.31 -7.78
CA ARG A 34 -8.16 4.59 -7.28
C ARG A 34 -8.38 4.57 -5.77
N GLN A 35 -9.06 3.56 -5.24
CA GLN A 35 -9.27 3.41 -3.79
C GLN A 35 -7.94 3.28 -3.04
N ILE A 36 -7.01 2.45 -3.55
CA ILE A 36 -5.69 2.28 -2.93
C ILE A 36 -4.92 3.61 -2.94
N SER A 37 -4.99 4.37 -4.04
CA SER A 37 -4.35 5.69 -4.15
C SER A 37 -4.94 6.69 -3.16
N TYR A 38 -6.27 6.71 -2.97
CA TYR A 38 -6.91 7.55 -1.97
C TYR A 38 -6.51 7.17 -0.54
N THR A 39 -6.54 5.87 -0.21
CA THR A 39 -6.10 5.39 1.10
C THR A 39 -4.65 5.79 1.37
N ALA A 40 -3.75 5.59 0.40
CA ALA A 40 -2.36 6.00 0.52
C ALA A 40 -2.22 7.53 0.70
N ALA A 41 -2.97 8.33 -0.06
CA ALA A 41 -2.94 9.79 0.10
C ALA A 41 -3.41 10.25 1.49
N VAL A 42 -4.48 9.65 2.02
CA VAL A 42 -5.00 9.96 3.37
C VAL A 42 -3.98 9.55 4.44
N LEU A 43 -3.42 8.34 4.35
CA LEU A 43 -2.40 7.88 5.29
C LEU A 43 -1.17 8.80 5.29
N SER A 44 -0.72 9.24 4.11
CA SER A 44 0.39 10.18 3.96
C SER A 44 0.05 11.53 4.58
N LEU A 45 -1.15 12.06 4.36
CA LEU A 45 -1.58 13.31 4.99
C LEU A 45 -1.63 13.19 6.52
N VAL A 46 -2.18 12.09 7.04
CA VAL A 46 -2.24 11.83 8.49
C VAL A 46 -0.83 11.76 9.09
N ALA A 47 0.10 11.04 8.46
CA ALA A 47 1.49 11.00 8.89
C ALA A 47 2.11 12.41 8.90
N GLY A 48 1.87 13.21 7.85
CA GLY A 48 2.32 14.60 7.78
C GLY A 48 1.81 15.45 8.95
N LEU A 49 0.52 15.34 9.29
CA LEU A 49 -0.06 16.06 10.44
C LEU A 49 0.52 15.61 11.79
N LEU A 50 0.81 14.31 11.95
CA LEU A 50 1.45 13.79 13.15
C LEU A 50 2.88 14.33 13.30
N HIS A 51 3.64 14.42 12.20
CA HIS A 51 4.97 15.04 12.21
C HIS A 51 4.92 16.53 12.54
N VAL A 52 3.96 17.29 11.99
CA VAL A 52 3.73 18.69 12.37
C VAL A 52 3.38 18.81 13.85
N SER A 53 2.58 17.89 14.40
CA SER A 53 2.20 17.89 15.80
C SER A 53 3.40 17.62 16.73
N ALA A 54 4.31 16.73 16.34
CA ALA A 54 5.53 16.42 17.09
C ALA A 54 6.59 17.54 17.00
N MET A 55 6.64 18.26 15.87
CA MET A 55 7.66 19.24 15.54
C MET A 55 7.97 20.28 16.64
N PRO A 56 6.99 20.96 17.29
CA PRO A 56 7.30 22.05 18.22
C PRO A 56 8.09 21.59 19.44
N ARG A 57 7.80 20.39 19.95
CA ARG A 57 8.52 19.81 21.09
C ARG A 57 9.98 19.55 20.72
N HIS A 58 10.20 18.89 19.60
CA HIS A 58 11.54 18.58 19.12
C HIS A 58 12.32 19.83 18.70
N TYR A 59 11.65 20.85 18.16
CA TYR A 59 12.28 22.13 17.84
C TYR A 59 12.77 22.86 19.10
N ALA A 60 12.00 22.78 20.20
CA ALA A 60 12.39 23.37 21.48
C ALA A 60 13.60 22.68 22.11
N GLU A 61 13.79 21.38 21.86
CA GLU A 61 14.98 20.64 22.28
C GLU A 61 16.19 21.00 21.40
N TRP A 62 16.01 20.96 20.08
CA TRP A 62 17.04 21.36 19.13
C TRP A 62 16.43 21.67 17.76
N TRP A 63 16.82 22.81 17.18
CA TRP A 63 16.25 23.30 15.91
C TRP A 63 16.32 22.26 14.78
N GLY A 64 17.38 21.44 14.73
CA GLY A 64 17.54 20.45 13.68
C GLY A 64 16.63 19.23 13.82
N TYR A 65 16.20 18.87 15.03
CA TYR A 65 15.16 17.86 15.21
C TYR A 65 13.84 18.40 14.67
N GLY A 66 13.46 19.62 15.06
CA GLY A 66 12.26 20.26 14.51
C GLY A 66 12.31 20.43 12.99
N ALA A 67 13.46 20.81 12.43
CA ALA A 67 13.65 20.91 10.99
C ALA A 67 13.45 19.55 10.27
N PHE A 68 13.93 18.45 10.86
CA PHE A 68 13.69 17.11 10.34
C PHE A 68 12.18 16.81 10.28
N PHE A 69 11.44 17.00 11.38
CA PHE A 69 9.99 16.78 11.41
C PHE A 69 9.26 17.66 10.39
N LEU A 70 9.67 18.92 10.22
CA LEU A 70 9.08 19.82 9.23
C LEU A 70 9.32 19.33 7.80
N VAL A 71 10.55 18.90 7.47
CA VAL A 71 10.89 18.37 6.14
C VAL A 71 10.07 17.11 5.84
N VAL A 72 9.97 16.19 6.80
CA VAL A 72 9.16 14.97 6.65
C VAL A 72 7.69 15.34 6.46
N ALA A 73 7.15 16.26 7.25
CA ALA A 73 5.76 16.72 7.12
C ALA A 73 5.47 17.30 5.73
N ILE A 74 6.33 18.18 5.21
CA ILE A 74 6.18 18.75 3.86
C ILE A 74 6.24 17.64 2.81
N ALA A 75 7.20 16.71 2.93
CA ALA A 75 7.32 15.59 2.00
C ALA A 75 6.06 14.71 1.99
N GLN A 76 5.46 14.46 3.15
CA GLN A 76 4.20 13.71 3.29
C GLN A 76 3.02 14.44 2.64
N VAL A 77 2.89 15.76 2.85
CA VAL A 77 1.83 16.55 2.19
C VAL A 77 1.98 16.54 0.67
N LEU A 78 3.20 16.71 0.15
CA LEU A 78 3.48 16.66 -1.29
C LEU A 78 3.24 15.25 -1.87
N LEU A 79 3.58 14.21 -1.12
CA LEU A 79 3.30 12.83 -1.51
C LEU A 79 1.79 12.58 -1.58
N SER A 80 1.03 13.03 -0.58
CA SER A 80 -0.44 12.97 -0.56
C SER A 80 -1.05 13.61 -1.80
N ASP A 81 -0.68 14.86 -2.09
CA ASP A 81 -1.13 15.60 -3.28
C ASP A 81 -0.81 14.84 -4.58
N GLY A 82 0.44 14.39 -4.71
CA GLY A 82 0.87 13.64 -5.88
C GLY A 82 0.12 12.31 -6.07
N LEU A 83 -0.21 11.60 -5.00
CA LEU A 83 -0.98 10.35 -5.04
C LEU A 83 -2.45 10.58 -5.44
N LEU A 84 -3.04 11.72 -5.05
CA LEU A 84 -4.41 12.08 -5.42
C LEU A 84 -4.55 12.40 -6.91
N TYR A 85 -3.60 13.17 -7.46
CA TYR A 85 -3.74 13.73 -8.80
C TYR A 85 -2.95 12.98 -9.87
N ARG A 86 -1.74 12.50 -9.56
CA ARG A 86 -0.83 11.88 -10.54
C ARG A 86 0.06 10.79 -9.90
N PRO A 87 -0.49 9.61 -9.54
CA PRO A 87 0.25 8.52 -8.91
C PRO A 87 1.23 7.86 -9.89
N ARG A 88 2.39 8.51 -10.09
CA ARG A 88 3.46 8.03 -10.98
C ARG A 88 4.32 7.01 -10.25
N ARG A 89 4.79 5.98 -10.97
CA ARG A 89 5.67 4.93 -10.41
C ARG A 89 6.89 5.51 -9.66
N ARG A 90 7.52 6.56 -10.18
CA ARG A 90 8.66 7.24 -9.50
C ARG A 90 8.25 7.86 -8.18
N LEU A 91 7.11 8.55 -8.12
CA LEU A 91 6.58 9.14 -6.88
C LEU A 91 6.31 8.06 -5.83
N ILE A 92 5.67 6.97 -6.24
CA ILE A 92 5.36 5.84 -5.35
C ILE A 92 6.65 5.23 -4.79
N LEU A 93 7.68 5.01 -5.62
CA LEU A 93 8.98 4.50 -5.16
C LEU A 93 9.68 5.45 -4.20
N VAL A 94 9.70 6.75 -4.48
CA VAL A 94 10.25 7.77 -3.58
C VAL A 94 9.49 7.75 -2.25
N GLY A 95 8.16 7.63 -2.27
CA GLY A 95 7.33 7.50 -1.08
C GLY A 95 7.69 6.27 -0.24
N VAL A 96 7.85 5.10 -0.87
CA VAL A 96 8.28 3.86 -0.18
C VAL A 96 9.65 4.06 0.49
N ILE A 97 10.64 4.51 -0.27
CA ILE A 97 12.01 4.67 0.23
C ILE A 97 12.06 5.70 1.36
N GLY A 98 11.40 6.85 1.20
CA GLY A 98 11.37 7.92 2.19
C GLY A 98 10.72 7.48 3.49
N ASN A 99 9.54 6.82 3.43
CA ASN A 99 8.86 6.34 4.63
C ASN A 99 9.66 5.22 5.33
N LEU A 100 10.27 4.31 4.57
CA LEU A 100 11.14 3.28 5.16
C LEU A 100 12.35 3.91 5.87
N ALA A 101 12.91 4.99 5.33
CA ALA A 101 14.00 5.71 5.98
C ALA A 101 13.56 6.35 7.31
N VAL A 102 12.38 6.97 7.36
CA VAL A 102 11.83 7.55 8.60
C VAL A 102 11.52 6.47 9.64
N ILE A 103 10.85 5.38 9.25
CA ILE A 103 10.58 4.24 10.13
C ILE A 103 11.88 3.64 10.65
N SER A 104 12.89 3.48 9.79
CA SER A 104 14.18 2.92 10.19
C SER A 104 14.88 3.83 11.20
N LEU A 105 14.86 5.15 10.98
CA LEU A 105 15.39 6.11 11.93
C LEU A 105 14.66 6.03 13.28
N TYR A 106 13.32 5.97 13.27
CA TYR A 106 12.54 5.75 14.49
C TYR A 106 13.00 4.48 15.22
N VAL A 107 13.10 3.34 14.54
CA VAL A 107 13.56 2.10 15.17
C VAL A 107 14.96 2.27 15.79
N VAL A 108 15.88 2.92 15.08
CA VAL A 108 17.24 3.20 15.58
C VAL A 108 17.21 4.05 16.84
N THR A 109 16.51 5.18 16.83
CA THR A 109 16.40 6.06 18.01
C THR A 109 15.81 5.38 19.24
N ARG A 110 14.93 4.37 19.06
CA ARG A 110 14.27 3.62 20.14
C ARG A 110 15.04 2.38 20.59
N THR A 111 16.10 1.98 19.89
CA THR A 111 16.84 0.74 20.19
C THR A 111 18.34 0.95 20.42
N VAL A 112 18.96 1.81 19.63
CA VAL A 112 20.40 2.11 19.67
C VAL A 112 20.66 3.52 20.18
N GLY A 113 19.72 4.44 19.95
CA GLY A 113 19.78 5.85 20.37
C GLY A 113 19.89 6.82 19.20
N ILE A 114 19.83 8.12 19.51
CA ILE A 114 19.79 9.17 18.49
C ILE A 114 21.13 9.25 17.73
N PRO A 115 21.14 9.22 16.39
CA PRO A 115 22.39 9.24 15.64
C PRO A 115 23.09 10.61 15.66
N PHE A 116 24.41 10.59 15.88
CA PHE A 116 25.43 11.60 15.53
C PHE A 116 25.30 13.05 16.02
N PHE A 117 24.10 13.64 16.11
CA PHE A 117 23.89 15.08 16.28
C PHE A 117 22.78 15.40 17.27
N GLY A 118 22.87 16.59 17.86
CA GLY A 118 21.90 17.13 18.80
C GLY A 118 22.22 16.82 20.28
N PRO A 119 21.52 17.46 21.23
CA PRO A 119 21.83 17.36 22.66
C PRO A 119 21.67 15.95 23.24
N HIS A 120 20.82 15.14 22.62
CA HIS A 120 20.47 13.79 23.07
C HIS A 120 21.14 12.69 22.22
N ALA A 121 22.20 13.01 21.47
CA ALA A 121 22.90 12.04 20.63
C ALA A 121 23.43 10.85 21.45
N GLY A 122 23.15 9.63 20.99
CA GLY A 122 23.50 8.38 21.67
C GLY A 122 22.50 7.94 22.75
N GLU A 123 21.53 8.79 23.11
CA GLU A 123 20.50 8.43 24.08
C GLU A 123 19.35 7.67 23.42
N VAL A 124 18.84 6.63 24.10
CA VAL A 124 17.68 5.87 23.64
C VAL A 124 16.41 6.65 23.96
N GLU A 125 15.66 7.03 22.92
CA GLU A 125 14.39 7.72 23.08
C GLU A 125 13.30 6.77 23.56
N ALA A 126 12.46 7.25 24.49
CA ALA A 126 11.26 6.54 24.91
C ALA A 126 10.21 6.50 23.79
N VAL A 127 9.32 5.51 23.84
CA VAL A 127 8.20 5.41 22.90
C VAL A 127 7.11 6.41 23.29
N GLY A 128 6.96 7.47 22.49
CA GLY A 128 5.86 8.41 22.57
C GLY A 128 4.61 7.94 21.82
N ALA A 129 3.43 8.30 22.33
CA ALA A 129 2.16 7.91 21.69
C ALA A 129 1.99 8.51 20.28
N ILE A 130 2.38 9.77 20.09
CA ILE A 130 2.31 10.45 18.78
C ILE A 130 3.29 9.81 17.80
N ASP A 131 4.51 9.51 18.23
CA ASP A 131 5.55 8.91 17.39
C ASP A 131 5.15 7.50 16.93
N LEU A 132 4.58 6.72 17.86
CA LEU A 132 4.07 5.38 17.55
C LEU A 132 2.91 5.45 16.55
N ALA A 133 1.97 6.38 16.74
CA ALA A 133 0.88 6.60 15.80
C ALA A 133 1.41 6.99 14.42
N SER A 134 2.45 7.83 14.36
CA SER A 134 3.09 8.25 13.12
C SER A 134 3.68 7.04 12.39
N VAL A 135 4.49 6.23 13.06
CA VAL A 135 5.11 5.04 12.46
C VAL A 135 4.09 4.00 12.00
N VAL A 136 2.99 3.82 12.74
CA VAL A 136 1.89 2.93 12.29
C VAL A 136 1.26 3.45 11.00
N ALA A 137 0.99 4.75 10.92
CA ALA A 137 0.47 5.37 9.71
C ALA A 137 1.44 5.25 8.53
N GLU A 138 2.74 5.46 8.75
CA GLU A 138 3.80 5.32 7.75
C GLU A 138 3.94 3.87 7.28
N ALA A 139 3.88 2.89 8.19
CA ALA A 139 3.95 1.48 7.83
C ALA A 139 2.74 1.05 6.99
N ALA A 140 1.54 1.51 7.36
CA ALA A 140 0.32 1.29 6.58
C ALA A 140 0.42 1.97 5.19
N LEU A 141 0.99 3.17 5.12
CA LEU A 141 1.24 3.87 3.87
C LEU A 141 2.19 3.07 2.98
N VAL A 142 3.32 2.59 3.50
CA VAL A 142 4.28 1.77 2.75
C VAL A 142 3.58 0.53 2.17
N ALA A 143 2.75 -0.16 2.96
CA ALA A 143 1.99 -1.31 2.48
C ALA A 143 1.06 -0.94 1.31
N ALA A 144 0.34 0.19 1.40
CA ALA A 144 -0.53 0.67 0.33
C ALA A 144 0.26 1.05 -0.94
N LEU A 145 1.43 1.68 -0.80
CA LEU A 145 2.31 2.03 -1.91
C LEU A 145 2.88 0.79 -2.61
N LEU A 146 3.30 -0.22 -1.84
CA LEU A 146 3.76 -1.50 -2.39
C LEU A 146 2.63 -2.21 -3.15
N LEU A 147 1.40 -2.17 -2.62
CA LEU A 147 0.23 -2.71 -3.31
C LEU A 147 -0.03 -1.98 -4.64
N LEU A 148 0.09 -0.65 -4.70
CA LEU A 148 -0.02 0.11 -5.95
C LEU A 148 1.03 -0.31 -6.99
N LEU A 149 2.28 -0.54 -6.56
CA LEU A 149 3.34 -1.00 -7.46
C LEU A 149 3.06 -2.41 -7.99
N TRP A 150 2.55 -3.29 -7.13
CA TRP A 150 2.22 -4.67 -7.51
C TRP A 150 1.07 -4.70 -8.53
N VAL A 151 -0.05 -4.03 -8.25
CA VAL A 151 -1.22 -3.97 -9.16
C VAL A 151 -0.86 -3.28 -10.49
N GLY A 152 -0.03 -2.23 -10.46
CA GLY A 152 0.43 -1.54 -11.67
C GLY A 152 1.32 -2.40 -12.56
N SER A 153 2.12 -3.31 -11.98
CA SER A 153 3.02 -4.20 -12.72
C SER A 153 2.27 -5.34 -13.41
N SER A 154 1.19 -5.84 -12.80
CA SER A 154 0.36 -6.93 -13.35
C SER A 154 -0.38 -6.57 -14.64
N LYS A 155 -0.53 -5.27 -14.97
CA LYS A 155 -1.14 -4.80 -16.23
C LYS A 155 -0.19 -4.83 -17.42
N VAL A 156 1.12 -5.03 -17.21
CA VAL A 156 2.09 -5.19 -18.30
C VAL A 156 2.14 -6.66 -18.70
N ARG A 157 1.16 -7.12 -19.50
CA ARG A 157 1.23 -8.45 -20.14
C ARG A 157 2.30 -8.41 -21.25
N PRO A 158 3.27 -9.33 -21.30
CA PRO A 158 4.17 -9.47 -22.44
C PRO A 158 3.33 -9.75 -23.69
N LEU A 159 3.58 -9.01 -24.76
CA LEU A 159 3.00 -9.28 -26.08
C LEU A 159 3.25 -10.74 -26.44
N ARG A 160 2.19 -11.43 -26.87
CA ARG A 160 2.25 -12.78 -27.42
C ARG A 160 3.43 -12.90 -28.37
N THR A 161 4.37 -13.79 -28.07
CA THR A 161 5.52 -14.07 -28.93
C THR A 161 5.01 -14.45 -30.32
N ALA A 162 5.70 -13.95 -31.37
CA ALA A 162 5.40 -14.17 -32.79
C ALA A 162 5.33 -15.65 -33.26
N ALA A 163 5.49 -16.62 -32.35
CA ALA A 163 5.23 -18.04 -32.57
C ALA A 163 3.75 -18.33 -32.84
N ASP A 164 2.82 -17.53 -32.29
CA ASP A 164 1.37 -17.72 -32.48
C ASP A 164 0.88 -17.29 -33.89
N LEU A 165 1.72 -16.56 -34.65
CA LEU A 165 1.41 -16.09 -36.01
C LEU A 165 1.97 -17.02 -37.11
N ARG A 166 2.80 -18.01 -36.77
CA ARG A 166 3.35 -18.98 -37.74
C ARG A 166 2.64 -20.33 -37.78
N GLY A 167 1.73 -20.60 -36.84
CA GLY A 167 0.98 -21.87 -36.80
C GLY A 167 -0.33 -21.88 -37.60
N GLY A 168 -0.78 -20.73 -38.13
CA GLY A 168 -2.11 -20.59 -38.75
C GLY A 168 -2.17 -20.69 -40.27
N ASN A 169 -1.03 -20.71 -40.98
CA ASN A 169 -0.98 -20.60 -42.45
C ASN A 169 -0.21 -21.76 -43.12
N VAL A 170 -0.44 -23.00 -42.70
CA VAL A 170 0.04 -24.19 -43.44
C VAL A 170 -1.11 -25.19 -43.64
N GLU A 171 -2.20 -24.75 -44.23
CA GLU A 171 -3.19 -25.60 -44.91
C GLU A 171 -3.90 -24.74 -45.96
N GLN A 172 -3.31 -24.60 -47.15
CA GLN A 172 -3.97 -24.55 -48.49
C GLN A 172 -2.93 -24.86 -49.56
#